data_AF-R6EW68-F1
#
_entry.id   AF-R6EW68-F1
#
_cell.length_a   1.000
_cell.length_b   1.000
_cell.length_c   1.000
_cell.angle_alpha   90.00
_cell.angle_beta   90.00
_cell.angle_gamma   90.00
#
_symmetry.space_group_name_H-M   'P 1'
#
loop_
_entity.id
_entity.type
_entity.pdbx_description
1 polymer ?
#
loop_
_entity_poly.entity_id
_entity_poly.type
_entity_poly.pdbx_seq_one_letter_code
_entity_poly.pdbx_strand_id
1 'polypeptide(L)'
;MNSTTSLNTNESNAKGKTYSPEHTLYHYAAIDSVNGELCSIEDITTEFRKLHKFYCLSCGEEMVANLKDDCHRRHFKHKNKTECSNETYLHNLAKKKIARHFLESEHFYVSYNLIKSCSKHTNCKYSSYYSCIRRECKRQVDLKAYYQYCEIEKRVKDSNGNIYVADICLISNRKEVHPMLIEIFVSHACSEEKRTSGLWIMEIPISSEDDIDRFCKTDSYYEKSDPAFKLLNISKEKKTELVNDQVLRYIHFPNKNSEIKRISCKETNVIQSQDSDIELNILKDCYDGYPEDYNELIEAVDFLLYDKKSTQNKVTNCEDCVHYNPYMGPQEIDNHRCSLDFLRRRPEGACTDFHRKVGENRSLISSKIKLEYIKGSKPEVYLLVLVGPKNFYNTQLIEEVCNKRISELGNHNLALGAQLIQPLYFARSVFNYANSNNIPFNKFNVDWNAKGESAGYQSNDEVVACANELIVFNDSDDKLTQDIIQKAKSKSIPLTLIDLAQLAHNRNICPKCGSMLVKKSGRYGIFWGCSNYPECKYKG
;
A
#
# COMPACT_ATOMS: atom_id res chain seq x y z
N MET A 1 7.36 -39.88 -42.45
CA MET A 1 8.49 -40.61 -41.83
C MET A 1 8.41 -40.39 -40.33
N ASN A 2 8.61 -41.47 -39.59
CA ASN A 2 8.62 -41.63 -38.12
C ASN A 2 7.26 -41.87 -37.44
N SER A 3 6.75 -43.05 -37.76
CA SER A 3 6.11 -44.02 -36.85
C SER A 3 7.04 -44.45 -35.70
N THR A 4 6.50 -44.61 -34.49
CA THR A 4 7.03 -45.48 -33.41
C THR A 4 5.93 -45.61 -32.34
N THR A 5 5.17 -46.70 -32.36
CA THR A 5 5.31 -47.96 -31.59
C THR A 5 4.63 -47.93 -30.23
N SER A 6 3.54 -48.69 -30.21
CA SER A 6 2.88 -49.33 -29.06
C SER A 6 3.84 -50.16 -28.22
N LEU A 7 3.67 -50.10 -26.90
CA LEU A 7 4.13 -51.13 -25.96
C LEU A 7 3.02 -51.41 -24.95
N ASN A 8 2.43 -52.60 -25.08
CA ASN A 8 1.65 -53.28 -24.06
C ASN A 8 2.57 -53.59 -22.87
N THR A 9 2.07 -53.40 -21.65
CA THR A 9 2.38 -54.28 -20.52
C THR A 9 1.08 -54.67 -19.84
N ASN A 10 0.81 -55.97 -19.86
CA ASN A 10 -0.21 -56.62 -19.04
C ASN A 10 0.32 -56.69 -17.61
N GLU A 11 -0.43 -56.18 -16.64
CA GLU A 11 -0.48 -56.80 -15.32
C GLU A 11 -1.93 -57.05 -14.91
N SER A 12 -2.08 -58.20 -14.28
CA SER A 12 -3.26 -59.03 -14.18
C SER A 12 -4.14 -58.70 -12.96
N ASN A 13 -5.44 -58.90 -13.17
CA ASN A 13 -6.39 -59.47 -12.21
C ASN A 13 -6.56 -58.79 -10.85
N ALA A 14 -7.51 -57.86 -10.80
CA ALA A 14 -8.52 -57.89 -9.74
C ALA A 14 -9.90 -57.95 -10.41
N LYS A 15 -10.63 -59.05 -10.17
CA LYS A 15 -11.95 -59.35 -10.73
C LYS A 15 -12.94 -58.22 -10.41
N GLY A 16 -13.11 -57.29 -11.34
CA GLY A 16 -14.27 -56.41 -11.37
C GLY A 16 -15.51 -57.25 -11.68
N LYS A 17 -16.21 -57.73 -10.64
CA LYS A 17 -17.56 -58.24 -10.81
C LYS A 17 -18.48 -57.05 -11.06
N THR A 18 -18.92 -56.90 -12.30
CA THR A 18 -20.07 -56.09 -12.67
C THR A 18 -21.32 -56.74 -12.08
N TYR A 19 -21.94 -56.08 -11.10
CA TYR A 19 -23.16 -56.56 -10.45
C TYR A 19 -24.39 -56.16 -11.26
N SER A 20 -25.34 -57.10 -11.35
CA SER A 20 -26.65 -56.91 -11.96
C SER A 20 -27.50 -55.96 -11.08
N PRO A 21 -28.26 -55.01 -11.66
CA PRO A 21 -28.83 -53.84 -10.96
C PRO A 21 -30.10 -54.11 -10.13
N GLU A 22 -30.45 -55.37 -9.82
CA GLU A 22 -31.81 -55.68 -9.34
C GLU A 22 -32.04 -55.64 -7.82
N HIS A 23 -31.02 -55.43 -6.98
CA HIS A 23 -31.21 -55.23 -5.55
C HIS A 23 -30.22 -54.21 -4.97
N THR A 24 -30.70 -53.02 -4.63
CA THR A 24 -29.97 -52.07 -3.79
C THR A 24 -29.73 -52.71 -2.41
N LEU A 25 -28.47 -52.84 -2.04
CA LEU A 25 -28.06 -53.34 -0.71
C LEU A 25 -27.84 -52.14 0.19
N TYR A 26 -28.40 -52.18 1.40
CA TYR A 26 -28.38 -51.05 2.34
C TYR A 26 -27.52 -51.40 3.55
N HIS A 27 -26.62 -50.52 4.01
CA HIS A 27 -25.84 -50.78 5.22
C HIS A 27 -26.55 -50.33 6.50
N TYR A 28 -27.58 -49.50 6.40
CA TYR A 28 -28.29 -48.94 7.55
C TYR A 28 -29.80 -49.21 7.52
N ALA A 29 -30.40 -49.28 8.71
CA ALA A 29 -31.84 -49.38 8.88
C ALA A 29 -32.28 -48.72 10.21
N ALA A 30 -33.58 -48.46 10.36
CA ALA A 30 -34.15 -48.02 11.63
C ALA A 30 -34.62 -49.22 12.46
N ILE A 31 -34.40 -49.18 13.77
CA ILE A 31 -34.78 -50.22 14.73
C ILE A 31 -36.22 -50.01 15.21
N ASP A 32 -37.03 -51.07 15.19
CA ASP A 32 -38.39 -51.24 15.74
C ASP A 32 -39.48 -50.29 15.21
N SER A 33 -39.11 -49.18 14.58
CA SER A 33 -39.99 -48.30 13.83
C SER A 33 -39.20 -47.47 12.80
N VAL A 34 -39.87 -46.92 11.80
CA VAL A 34 -39.26 -46.06 10.76
C VAL A 34 -38.56 -44.82 11.36
N ASN A 35 -39.13 -44.30 12.46
CA ASN A 35 -38.60 -43.16 13.21
C ASN A 35 -37.68 -43.58 14.36
N GLY A 36 -37.40 -44.88 14.52
CA GLY A 36 -36.54 -45.41 15.55
C GLY A 36 -35.06 -45.08 15.33
N GLU A 37 -34.25 -45.58 16.27
CA GLU A 37 -32.79 -45.40 16.24
C GLU A 37 -32.19 -46.05 15.00
N LEU A 38 -31.12 -45.42 14.50
CA LEU A 38 -30.39 -45.92 13.35
C LEU A 38 -29.40 -47.01 13.78
N CYS A 39 -29.34 -48.11 13.05
CA CYS A 39 -28.33 -49.15 13.22
C CYS A 39 -27.53 -49.41 11.94
N SER A 40 -26.23 -49.67 12.08
CA SER A 40 -25.39 -50.24 11.03
C SER A 40 -25.53 -51.74 11.01
N ILE A 41 -25.53 -52.35 9.82
CA ILE A 41 -25.51 -53.81 9.68
C ILE A 41 -24.29 -54.43 10.33
N GLU A 42 -23.18 -53.68 10.43
CA GLU A 42 -21.95 -54.17 11.03
C GLU A 42 -22.08 -54.43 12.53
N ASP A 43 -22.93 -53.67 13.20
CA ASP A 43 -23.16 -53.78 14.65
C ASP A 43 -24.17 -54.88 15.01
N ILE A 44 -24.84 -55.49 14.02
CA ILE A 44 -25.94 -56.45 14.26
C ILE A 44 -25.41 -57.85 14.54
N THR A 45 -25.67 -58.34 15.75
CA THR A 45 -25.45 -59.74 16.14
C THR A 45 -26.67 -60.62 15.84
N THR A 46 -26.48 -61.95 15.83
CA THR A 46 -27.57 -62.92 15.67
C THR A 46 -28.64 -62.77 16.74
N GLU A 47 -28.26 -62.47 17.99
CA GLU A 47 -29.21 -62.27 19.09
C GLU A 47 -29.97 -60.96 18.94
N PHE A 48 -29.27 -59.86 18.62
CA PHE A 48 -29.90 -58.56 18.38
C PHE A 48 -30.94 -58.64 17.26
N ARG A 49 -30.60 -59.35 16.17
CA ARG A 49 -31.51 -59.60 15.03
C ARG A 49 -32.81 -60.34 15.41
N LYS A 50 -32.80 -61.18 16.44
CA LYS A 50 -34.01 -61.91 16.89
C LYS A 50 -34.95 -61.03 17.70
N LEU A 51 -34.38 -60.05 18.41
CA LEU A 51 -35.11 -59.18 19.33
C LEU A 51 -35.74 -57.97 18.64
N HIS A 52 -35.13 -57.50 17.56
CA HIS A 52 -35.51 -56.25 16.89
C HIS A 52 -36.01 -56.46 15.46
N LYS A 53 -36.87 -55.55 15.03
CA LYS A 53 -37.27 -55.41 13.62
C LYS A 53 -36.52 -54.24 12.98
N PHE A 54 -36.26 -54.35 11.68
CA PHE A 54 -35.54 -53.33 10.93
C PHE A 54 -36.45 -52.74 9.87
N TYR A 55 -36.37 -51.43 9.67
CA TYR A 55 -37.24 -50.69 8.76
C TYR A 55 -36.43 -49.81 7.82
N CYS A 56 -36.88 -49.74 6.56
CA CYS A 56 -36.26 -48.89 5.54
C CYS A 56 -36.49 -47.41 5.83
N LEU A 57 -35.45 -46.60 5.69
CA LEU A 57 -35.50 -45.14 5.91
C LEU A 57 -36.28 -44.37 4.84
N SER A 58 -36.62 -45.02 3.72
CA SER A 58 -37.33 -44.41 2.58
C SER A 58 -38.80 -44.79 2.56
N CYS A 59 -39.12 -46.07 2.33
CA CYS A 59 -40.50 -46.54 2.22
C CYS A 59 -41.12 -46.96 3.57
N GLY A 60 -40.32 -47.14 4.61
CA GLY A 60 -40.80 -47.59 5.92
C GLY A 60 -41.13 -49.08 6.02
N GLU A 61 -40.91 -49.86 4.97
CA GLU A 61 -41.17 -51.31 4.97
C GLU A 61 -40.14 -52.10 5.78
N GLU A 62 -40.55 -53.27 6.26
CA GLU A 62 -39.70 -54.17 7.04
C GLU A 62 -38.53 -54.72 6.20
N MET A 63 -37.35 -54.72 6.78
CA MET A 63 -36.10 -55.20 6.19
C MET A 63 -35.55 -56.41 6.95
N VAL A 64 -34.76 -57.22 6.24
CA VAL A 64 -34.05 -58.37 6.79
C VAL A 64 -32.56 -58.07 6.81
N ALA A 65 -31.95 -58.19 7.99
CA ALA A 65 -30.50 -58.15 8.17
C ALA A 65 -29.86 -59.45 7.65
N ASN A 66 -29.06 -59.35 6.59
CA ASN A 66 -28.28 -60.47 6.07
C ASN A 66 -26.87 -60.44 6.67
N LEU A 67 -26.61 -61.42 7.55
CA LEU A 67 -25.36 -61.53 8.32
C LEU A 67 -24.38 -62.57 7.75
N LYS A 68 -24.66 -63.14 6.58
CA LYS A 68 -23.78 -64.15 5.97
C LYS A 68 -22.67 -63.50 5.16
N ASP A 69 -21.44 -63.96 5.36
CA ASP A 69 -20.25 -63.60 4.58
C ASP A 69 -20.16 -64.33 3.21
N ASP A 70 -21.29 -64.77 2.66
CA ASP A 70 -21.30 -65.45 1.35
C ASP A 70 -21.27 -64.40 0.24
N CYS A 71 -20.13 -64.29 -0.46
CA CYS A 71 -19.85 -63.52 -1.70
C CYS A 71 -20.35 -62.07 -1.82
N HIS A 72 -21.11 -61.57 -0.85
CA HIS A 72 -21.72 -60.28 -0.68
C HIS A 72 -21.38 -59.77 0.73
N ARG A 73 -21.14 -58.46 0.87
CA ARG A 73 -20.96 -57.82 2.18
C ARG A 73 -22.26 -57.92 3.00
N ARG A 74 -22.16 -57.89 4.33
CA ARG A 74 -23.32 -57.78 5.24
C ARG A 74 -24.20 -56.60 4.81
N HIS A 75 -25.51 -56.80 4.72
CA HIS A 75 -26.45 -55.74 4.30
C HIS A 75 -27.87 -55.98 4.83
N PHE A 76 -28.68 -54.93 4.83
CA PHE A 76 -30.13 -55.01 4.89
C PHE A 76 -30.73 -55.11 3.47
N LYS A 77 -31.82 -55.85 3.37
CA LYS A 77 -32.67 -55.91 2.16
C LYS A 77 -34.14 -55.89 2.56
N HIS A 78 -35.00 -55.35 1.72
CA HIS A 78 -36.45 -55.43 1.95
C HIS A 78 -36.91 -56.88 2.08
N LYS A 79 -37.80 -57.14 3.03
CA LYS A 79 -38.39 -58.47 3.25
C LYS A 79 -39.24 -58.92 2.06
N ASN A 80 -39.94 -57.97 1.44
CA ASN A 80 -40.78 -58.15 0.26
C ASN A 80 -40.25 -57.31 -0.91
N LYS A 81 -40.57 -57.71 -2.16
CA LYS A 81 -40.27 -56.90 -3.35
C LYS A 81 -41.07 -55.61 -3.27
N THR A 82 -40.38 -54.49 -3.06
CA THR A 82 -40.97 -53.17 -2.78
C THR A 82 -40.32 -52.15 -3.71
N GLU A 83 -41.11 -51.27 -4.31
CA GLU A 83 -40.57 -50.08 -4.98
C GLU A 83 -40.09 -49.09 -3.92
N CYS A 84 -38.79 -48.81 -3.90
CA CYS A 84 -38.17 -47.97 -2.89
C CYS A 84 -37.24 -46.95 -3.56
N SER A 85 -37.39 -45.68 -3.20
CA SER A 85 -36.49 -44.62 -3.67
C SER A 85 -35.17 -44.67 -2.90
N ASN A 86 -34.08 -44.99 -3.59
CA ASN A 86 -32.73 -44.92 -3.01
C ASN A 86 -32.34 -43.46 -2.67
N GLU A 87 -32.86 -42.50 -3.42
CA GLU A 87 -32.62 -41.07 -3.16
C GLU A 87 -33.16 -40.66 -1.79
N THR A 88 -34.44 -40.98 -1.54
CA THR A 88 -35.10 -40.68 -0.27
C THR A 88 -34.43 -41.43 0.89
N TYR A 89 -33.93 -42.64 0.63
CA TYR A 89 -33.17 -43.41 1.61
C TYR A 89 -31.88 -42.69 2.01
N LEU A 90 -31.04 -42.31 1.03
CA LEU A 90 -29.79 -41.59 1.27
C LEU A 90 -30.03 -40.24 1.95
N HIS A 91 -31.07 -39.53 1.53
CA HIS A 91 -31.46 -38.24 2.10
C HIS A 91 -31.80 -38.37 3.60
N ASN A 92 -32.65 -39.33 3.96
CA ASN A 92 -33.05 -39.54 5.36
C ASN A 92 -31.92 -40.13 6.22
N LEU A 93 -31.07 -40.99 5.65
CA LEU A 93 -29.87 -41.49 6.30
C LEU A 93 -28.90 -40.35 6.63
N ALA A 94 -28.61 -39.49 5.64
CA ALA A 94 -27.73 -38.35 5.79
C ALA A 94 -28.25 -37.37 6.85
N LYS A 95 -29.56 -37.06 6.86
CA LYS A 95 -30.19 -36.22 7.89
C LYS A 95 -29.87 -36.71 9.29
N LYS A 96 -30.17 -38.00 9.55
CA LYS A 96 -29.98 -38.60 10.87
C LYS A 96 -28.50 -38.64 11.26
N LYS A 97 -27.62 -39.10 10.36
CA LYS A 97 -26.18 -39.25 10.67
C LYS A 97 -25.46 -37.92 10.84
N ILE A 98 -25.69 -36.94 9.97
CA ILE A 98 -25.04 -35.63 10.04
C ILE A 98 -25.56 -34.86 11.26
N ALA A 99 -26.86 -34.92 11.57
CA ALA A 99 -27.40 -34.27 12.77
C ALA A 99 -26.82 -34.88 14.05
N ARG A 100 -26.72 -36.22 14.11
CA ARG A 100 -26.09 -36.93 15.22
C ARG A 100 -24.61 -36.58 15.35
N HIS A 101 -23.86 -36.65 14.24
CA HIS A 101 -22.44 -36.26 14.19
C HIS A 101 -22.24 -34.84 14.70
N PHE A 102 -23.04 -33.89 14.22
CA PHE A 102 -23.01 -32.52 14.74
C PHE A 102 -23.24 -32.52 16.24
N LEU A 103 -24.25 -33.20 16.80
CA LEU A 103 -24.51 -33.17 18.25
C LEU A 103 -23.36 -33.80 19.07
N GLU A 104 -22.81 -34.90 18.61
CA GLU A 104 -21.79 -35.69 19.33
C GLU A 104 -20.37 -35.10 19.23
N SER A 105 -20.01 -34.44 18.13
CA SER A 105 -18.67 -33.85 17.95
C SER A 105 -18.42 -32.67 18.89
N GLU A 106 -17.18 -32.54 19.37
CA GLU A 106 -16.71 -31.38 20.13
C GLU A 106 -16.60 -30.13 19.23
N HIS A 107 -16.14 -30.34 17.99
CA HIS A 107 -15.93 -29.30 16.99
C HIS A 107 -16.66 -29.60 15.68
N PHE A 108 -16.99 -28.57 14.91
CA PHE A 108 -17.50 -28.71 13.56
C PHE A 108 -16.95 -27.59 12.67
N TYR A 109 -15.73 -27.77 12.17
CA TYR A 109 -15.00 -26.77 11.40
C TYR A 109 -15.42 -26.74 9.93
N VAL A 110 -15.90 -25.58 9.50
CA VAL A 110 -16.22 -25.27 8.12
C VAL A 110 -15.20 -24.30 7.56
N SER A 111 -14.49 -24.72 6.51
CA SER A 111 -13.47 -23.93 5.83
C SER A 111 -13.89 -23.56 4.41
N TYR A 112 -13.73 -22.29 4.06
CA TYR A 112 -14.07 -21.77 2.73
C TYR A 112 -13.12 -20.66 2.30
N ASN A 113 -13.10 -20.39 0.99
CA ASN A 113 -12.34 -19.28 0.43
C ASN A 113 -13.06 -17.96 0.72
N LEU A 114 -12.37 -17.07 1.44
CA LEU A 114 -12.81 -15.71 1.69
C LEU A 114 -11.95 -14.74 0.89
N ILE A 115 -12.61 -13.91 0.11
CA ILE A 115 -12.02 -12.77 -0.57
C ILE A 115 -12.00 -11.60 0.41
N LYS A 116 -10.81 -11.16 0.82
CA LYS A 116 -10.64 -9.89 1.50
C LYS A 116 -10.31 -8.82 0.47
N SER A 117 -11.01 -7.69 0.51
CA SER A 117 -10.76 -6.56 -0.39
C SER A 117 -10.78 -5.24 0.37
N CYS A 118 -9.98 -4.28 -0.10
CA CYS A 118 -9.98 -2.93 0.43
C CYS A 118 -11.35 -2.26 0.22
N SER A 119 -11.86 -1.59 1.26
CA SER A 119 -13.15 -0.89 1.19
C SER A 119 -13.22 0.20 0.11
N LYS A 120 -12.08 0.76 -0.34
CA LYS A 120 -11.96 1.78 -1.39
C LYS A 120 -11.46 1.24 -2.74
N HIS A 121 -11.38 -0.09 -2.92
CA HIS A 121 -10.70 -0.75 -4.04
C HIS A 121 -11.01 -0.17 -5.44
N THR A 122 -12.26 0.18 -5.74
CA THR A 122 -12.65 0.69 -7.07
C THR A 122 -12.06 2.07 -7.40
N ASN A 123 -11.75 2.90 -6.39
CA ASN A 123 -11.27 4.27 -6.55
C ASN A 123 -9.94 4.53 -5.81
N CYS A 124 -9.26 3.48 -5.35
CA CYS A 124 -8.02 3.63 -4.60
C CYS A 124 -6.89 4.02 -5.56
N LYS A 125 -6.37 5.25 -5.47
CA LYS A 125 -5.22 5.74 -6.27
C LYS A 125 -4.02 4.79 -6.28
N TYR A 126 -3.88 4.01 -5.21
CA TYR A 126 -2.75 3.12 -4.98
C TYR A 126 -2.99 1.69 -5.48
N SER A 127 -4.18 1.36 -5.99
CA SER A 127 -4.53 -0.01 -6.42
C SER A 127 -3.73 -0.56 -7.58
N SER A 128 -3.19 0.32 -8.45
CA SER A 128 -2.36 -0.07 -9.60
C SER A 128 -0.89 -0.32 -9.22
N TYR A 129 -0.41 0.29 -8.14
CA TYR A 129 0.99 0.24 -7.71
C TYR A 129 1.20 -0.81 -6.64
N TYR A 130 0.32 -0.78 -5.65
CA TYR A 130 0.25 -1.73 -4.58
C TYR A 130 -0.91 -2.60 -4.96
N SER A 131 -0.71 -3.90 -5.07
CA SER A 131 -1.82 -4.85 -5.11
C SER A 131 -2.74 -4.51 -3.94
N CYS A 132 -3.78 -3.70 -4.15
CA CYS A 132 -4.70 -3.29 -3.11
C CYS A 132 -5.57 -4.52 -2.95
N ILE A 133 -5.09 -5.46 -2.12
CA ILE A 133 -5.19 -6.87 -2.46
C ILE A 133 -6.65 -7.28 -2.41
N ARG A 134 -7.19 -7.74 -3.54
CA ARG A 134 -8.26 -8.74 -3.54
C ARG A 134 -7.57 -10.06 -3.19
N ARG A 135 -7.44 -10.35 -1.90
CA ARG A 135 -6.73 -11.54 -1.43
C ARG A 135 -7.72 -12.66 -1.21
N GLU A 136 -7.52 -13.77 -1.89
CA GLU A 136 -8.14 -15.03 -1.48
C GLU A 136 -7.38 -15.58 -0.28
N CYS A 137 -8.09 -15.79 0.82
CA CYS A 137 -7.56 -16.44 2.01
C CYS A 137 -8.52 -17.51 2.49
N LYS A 138 -7.97 -18.52 3.16
CA LYS A 138 -8.79 -19.56 3.78
C LYS A 138 -9.36 -19.01 5.08
N ARG A 139 -10.69 -19.11 5.24
CA ARG A 139 -11.38 -18.83 6.49
C ARG A 139 -11.91 -20.14 7.04
N GLN A 140 -11.59 -20.42 8.30
CA GLN A 140 -12.10 -21.55 9.06
C GLN A 140 -12.99 -21.01 10.18
N VAL A 141 -14.15 -21.62 10.37
CA VAL A 141 -15.11 -21.28 11.42
C VAL A 141 -15.56 -22.58 12.08
N ASP A 142 -15.51 -22.63 13.41
CA ASP A 142 -16.15 -23.70 14.16
C ASP A 142 -17.63 -23.38 14.36
N LEU A 143 -18.54 -24.18 13.78
CA LEU A 143 -19.97 -23.97 13.93
C LEU A 143 -20.44 -24.23 15.37
N LYS A 144 -19.76 -25.08 16.14
CA LYS A 144 -20.10 -25.35 17.54
C LYS A 144 -19.96 -24.14 18.45
N ALA A 145 -19.08 -23.21 18.10
CA ALA A 145 -18.94 -21.95 18.83
C ALA A 145 -20.18 -21.04 18.72
N TYR A 146 -21.05 -21.28 17.73
CA TYR A 146 -22.23 -20.44 17.45
C TYR A 146 -23.56 -21.18 17.67
N TYR A 147 -23.64 -22.48 17.36
CA TYR A 147 -24.87 -23.26 17.39
C TYR A 147 -24.82 -24.36 18.46
N GLN A 148 -25.84 -24.41 19.32
CA GLN A 148 -25.93 -25.36 20.44
C GLN A 148 -26.96 -26.47 20.17
N TYR A 149 -27.94 -26.19 19.31
CA TYR A 149 -29.02 -27.12 19.01
C TYR A 149 -29.05 -27.47 17.53
N CYS A 150 -29.55 -28.67 17.24
CA CYS A 150 -29.65 -29.25 15.92
C CYS A 150 -31.00 -29.96 15.84
N GLU A 151 -31.85 -29.56 14.88
CA GLU A 151 -33.18 -30.14 14.69
C GLU A 151 -33.38 -30.55 13.23
N ILE A 152 -33.96 -31.73 13.00
CA ILE A 152 -34.27 -32.24 11.67
C ILE A 152 -35.66 -31.75 11.23
N GLU A 153 -35.82 -31.41 9.95
CA GLU A 153 -37.12 -30.99 9.35
C GLU A 153 -37.75 -29.76 10.02
N LYS A 154 -36.92 -28.84 10.53
CA LYS A 154 -37.40 -27.63 11.20
C LYS A 154 -37.93 -26.60 10.21
N ARG A 155 -39.09 -26.03 10.52
CA ARG A 155 -39.64 -24.86 9.81
C ARG A 155 -38.93 -23.58 10.24
N VAL A 156 -38.37 -22.86 9.28
CA VAL A 156 -37.63 -21.60 9.46
C VAL A 156 -38.27 -20.51 8.60
N LYS A 157 -38.36 -19.29 9.14
CA LYS A 157 -38.85 -18.13 8.41
C LYS A 157 -37.68 -17.29 7.88
N ASP A 158 -37.80 -16.81 6.64
CA ASP A 158 -36.91 -15.78 6.13
C ASP A 158 -37.28 -14.38 6.66
N SER A 159 -36.55 -13.35 6.20
CA SER A 159 -36.80 -11.95 6.55
C SER A 159 -38.15 -11.40 6.04
N ASN A 160 -38.72 -12.02 5.00
CA ASN A 160 -40.01 -11.63 4.41
C ASN A 160 -41.20 -12.40 5.02
N GLY A 161 -40.94 -13.36 5.92
CA GLY A 161 -41.96 -14.19 6.57
C GLY A 161 -42.31 -15.48 5.81
N ASN A 162 -41.63 -15.78 4.70
CA ASN A 162 -41.82 -17.04 3.97
C ASN A 162 -41.27 -18.21 4.79
N ILE A 163 -41.99 -19.33 4.78
CA ILE A 163 -41.65 -20.52 5.59
C ILE A 163 -40.97 -21.56 4.72
N TYR A 164 -39.78 -21.99 5.15
CA TYR A 164 -39.01 -23.06 4.54
C TYR A 164 -38.80 -24.20 5.54
N VAL A 165 -38.68 -25.45 5.06
CA VAL A 165 -38.34 -26.61 5.90
C VAL A 165 -36.88 -26.95 5.66
N ALA A 166 -36.06 -26.90 6.71
CA ALA A 166 -34.65 -27.28 6.66
C ALA A 166 -34.49 -28.78 6.86
N ASP A 167 -33.61 -29.44 6.11
CA ASP A 167 -33.31 -30.86 6.40
C ASP A 167 -32.70 -31.02 7.79
N ILE A 168 -31.72 -30.17 8.09
CA ILE A 168 -31.18 -29.99 9.43
C ILE A 168 -31.06 -28.48 9.69
N CYS A 169 -31.53 -28.02 10.83
CA CYS A 169 -31.42 -26.64 11.26
C CYS A 169 -30.54 -26.53 12.50
N LEU A 170 -29.43 -25.79 12.35
CA LEU A 170 -28.56 -25.40 13.45
C LEU A 170 -29.07 -24.12 14.09
N ILE A 171 -29.28 -24.16 15.40
CA ILE A 171 -29.90 -23.08 16.17
C ILE A 171 -28.96 -22.63 17.28
N SER A 172 -28.83 -21.31 17.40
CA SER A 172 -28.11 -20.66 18.49
C SER A 172 -29.07 -20.26 19.61
N ASN A 173 -28.59 -20.27 20.85
CA ASN A 173 -29.29 -19.59 21.94
C ASN A 173 -29.11 -18.06 21.91
N ARG A 174 -28.19 -17.54 21.07
CA ARG A 174 -27.93 -16.11 20.89
C ARG A 174 -28.86 -15.53 19.84
N LYS A 175 -29.58 -14.45 20.19
CA LYS A 175 -30.62 -13.86 19.32
C LYS A 175 -30.05 -13.25 18.03
N GLU A 176 -28.80 -12.80 18.08
CA GLU A 176 -28.09 -12.17 16.97
C GLU A 176 -27.52 -13.16 15.95
N VAL A 177 -27.51 -14.46 16.25
CA VAL A 177 -27.01 -15.50 15.34
C VAL A 177 -28.19 -16.08 14.56
N HIS A 178 -28.21 -15.82 13.25
CA HIS A 178 -29.21 -16.39 12.36
C HIS A 178 -29.10 -17.93 12.29
N PRO A 179 -30.22 -18.66 12.16
CA PRO A 179 -30.18 -20.10 11.99
C PRO A 179 -29.44 -20.47 10.70
N MET A 180 -28.69 -21.57 10.74
CA MET A 180 -28.03 -22.15 9.57
C MET A 180 -28.74 -23.43 9.16
N LEU A 181 -29.09 -23.53 7.89
CA LEU A 181 -29.74 -24.69 7.29
C LEU A 181 -28.67 -25.55 6.64
N ILE A 182 -28.62 -26.83 7.00
CA ILE A 182 -27.89 -27.82 6.24
C ILE A 182 -28.91 -28.54 5.36
N GLU A 183 -28.68 -28.52 4.05
CA GLU A 183 -29.56 -29.10 3.03
C GLU A 183 -28.84 -30.25 2.34
N ILE A 184 -29.49 -31.40 2.25
CA ILE A 184 -28.89 -32.59 1.66
C ILE A 184 -29.32 -32.69 0.20
N PHE A 185 -28.33 -32.75 -0.68
CA PHE A 185 -28.54 -32.83 -2.12
C PHE A 185 -28.18 -34.23 -2.60
N VAL A 186 -29.17 -35.01 -3.07
CA VAL A 186 -28.90 -36.32 -3.70
C VAL A 186 -29.07 -36.24 -5.22
N SER A 187 -30.27 -35.90 -5.71
CA SER A 187 -30.53 -35.73 -7.16
C SER A 187 -30.94 -34.31 -7.55
N HIS A 188 -31.54 -33.54 -6.62
CA HIS A 188 -32.03 -32.18 -6.88
C HIS A 188 -31.48 -31.17 -5.87
N ALA A 189 -30.87 -30.11 -6.39
CA ALA A 189 -30.36 -29.02 -5.56
C ALA A 189 -31.51 -28.29 -4.85
N CYS A 190 -31.14 -27.53 -3.81
CA CYS A 190 -32.03 -26.64 -3.09
C CYS A 190 -32.86 -25.75 -4.04
N SER A 191 -34.17 -25.58 -3.75
CA SER A 191 -35.07 -24.79 -4.61
C SER A 191 -34.56 -23.36 -4.80
N GLU A 192 -34.79 -22.78 -5.98
CA GLU A 192 -34.31 -21.42 -6.29
C GLU A 192 -34.84 -20.37 -5.30
N GLU A 193 -36.08 -20.55 -4.84
CA GLU A 193 -36.72 -19.74 -3.80
C GLU A 193 -35.95 -19.80 -2.47
N LYS A 194 -35.54 -21.00 -2.03
CA LYS A 194 -34.78 -21.16 -0.78
C LYS A 194 -33.36 -20.61 -0.94
N ARG A 195 -32.73 -20.81 -2.10
CA ARG A 195 -31.39 -20.26 -2.41
C ARG A 195 -31.36 -18.73 -2.42
N THR A 196 -32.47 -18.08 -2.75
CA THR A 196 -32.61 -16.60 -2.78
C THR A 196 -33.23 -16.01 -1.50
N SER A 197 -33.60 -16.83 -0.53
CA SER A 197 -34.24 -16.41 0.74
C SER A 197 -33.36 -15.54 1.67
N GLY A 198 -32.03 -15.55 1.47
CA GLY A 198 -31.08 -14.91 2.37
C GLY A 198 -30.75 -15.73 3.63
N LEU A 199 -31.40 -16.88 3.87
CA LEU A 199 -31.05 -17.80 4.95
C LEU A 199 -29.68 -18.43 4.70
N TRP A 200 -28.85 -18.57 5.73
CA TRP A 200 -27.53 -19.20 5.61
C TRP A 200 -27.70 -20.70 5.36
N ILE A 201 -27.23 -21.16 4.21
CA ILE A 201 -27.41 -22.56 3.78
C ILE A 201 -26.05 -23.20 3.52
N MET A 202 -25.85 -24.40 4.04
CA MET A 202 -24.77 -25.33 3.73
C MET A 202 -25.38 -26.52 2.99
N GLU A 203 -25.19 -26.59 1.68
CA GLU A 203 -25.71 -27.67 0.83
C GLU A 203 -24.66 -28.78 0.73
N ILE A 204 -25.02 -30.02 1.05
CA ILE A 204 -24.11 -31.17 1.07
C ILE A 204 -24.56 -32.20 0.02
N PRO A 205 -23.77 -32.44 -1.06
CA PRO A 205 -24.02 -33.48 -2.03
C PRO A 205 -23.74 -34.85 -1.42
N ILE A 206 -24.67 -35.79 -1.60
CA ILE A 206 -24.55 -37.18 -1.18
C ILE A 206 -24.99 -38.07 -2.34
N SER A 207 -24.12 -38.97 -2.77
CA SER A 207 -24.42 -39.94 -3.84
C SER A 207 -24.44 -41.39 -3.35
N SER A 208 -23.87 -41.65 -2.17
CA SER A 208 -23.73 -42.98 -1.59
C SER A 208 -23.71 -42.95 -0.06
N GLU A 209 -23.90 -44.11 0.57
CA GLU A 209 -23.71 -44.26 2.03
C GLU A 209 -22.26 -43.98 2.44
N ASP A 210 -21.30 -44.34 1.59
CA ASP A 210 -19.88 -44.08 1.84
C ASP A 210 -19.57 -42.57 1.94
N ASP A 211 -20.29 -41.73 1.19
CA ASP A 211 -20.13 -40.27 1.27
C ASP A 211 -20.56 -39.75 2.65
N ILE A 212 -21.67 -40.27 3.18
CA ILE A 212 -22.20 -39.93 4.50
C ILE A 212 -21.21 -40.37 5.59
N ASP A 213 -20.68 -41.59 5.46
CA ASP A 213 -19.71 -42.14 6.39
C ASP A 213 -18.38 -41.40 6.36
N ARG A 214 -17.88 -41.01 5.17
CA ARG A 214 -16.70 -40.15 5.05
C ARG A 214 -16.93 -38.78 5.69
N PHE A 215 -18.09 -38.18 5.47
CA PHE A 215 -18.45 -36.89 6.06
C PHE A 215 -18.48 -36.95 7.59
N CYS A 216 -19.05 -38.01 8.17
CA CYS A 216 -19.15 -38.16 9.63
C CYS A 216 -17.86 -38.69 10.29
N LYS A 217 -16.77 -38.92 9.54
CA LYS A 217 -15.47 -39.39 10.08
C LYS A 217 -14.51 -38.26 10.44
N THR A 218 -14.83 -37.03 10.08
CA THR A 218 -13.98 -35.84 10.29
C THR A 218 -14.83 -34.73 10.89
N ASP A 219 -14.21 -33.85 11.66
CA ASP A 219 -14.82 -32.63 12.17
C ASP A 219 -14.38 -31.39 11.38
N SER A 220 -13.62 -31.58 10.29
CA SER A 220 -13.08 -30.50 9.47
C SER A 220 -13.43 -30.68 8.01
N TYR A 221 -14.16 -29.71 7.48
CA TYR A 221 -14.70 -29.71 6.12
C TYR A 221 -14.17 -28.52 5.33
N TYR A 222 -13.95 -28.73 4.03
CA TYR A 222 -13.62 -27.65 3.09
C TYR A 222 -14.62 -27.63 1.94
N GLU A 223 -15.00 -26.46 1.42
CA GLU A 223 -16.01 -26.33 0.36
C GLU A 223 -15.67 -27.09 -0.96
N LYS A 224 -14.47 -27.67 -1.06
CA LYS A 224 -14.05 -28.56 -2.16
C LYS A 224 -13.57 -29.95 -1.68
N SER A 225 -13.96 -30.42 -0.49
CA SER A 225 -13.67 -31.79 0.00
C SER A 225 -14.47 -32.85 -0.76
N ASP A 226 -14.30 -34.13 -0.47
CA ASP A 226 -15.17 -35.21 -0.98
C ASP A 226 -15.84 -35.93 0.21
N PRO A 227 -17.17 -35.80 0.41
CA PRO A 227 -18.10 -34.97 -0.37
C PRO A 227 -17.91 -33.46 -0.09
N ALA A 228 -18.07 -32.62 -1.13
CA ALA A 228 -17.85 -31.17 -1.08
C ALA A 228 -19.14 -30.44 -0.70
N PHE A 229 -19.20 -29.66 0.39
CA PHE A 229 -20.37 -28.81 0.62
C PHE A 229 -20.31 -27.49 -0.19
N LYS A 230 -21.42 -26.77 -0.27
CA LYS A 230 -21.51 -25.42 -0.84
C LYS A 230 -22.21 -24.47 0.13
N LEU A 231 -21.61 -23.29 0.35
CA LEU A 231 -22.22 -22.24 1.16
C LEU A 231 -23.01 -21.26 0.30
N LEU A 232 -24.27 -21.03 0.67
CA LEU A 232 -25.17 -20.07 0.03
C LEU A 232 -25.60 -18.99 1.03
N ASN A 233 -25.81 -17.78 0.52
CA ASN A 233 -26.18 -16.58 1.31
C ASN A 233 -25.19 -16.20 2.42
N ILE A 234 -23.97 -16.73 2.36
CA ILE A 234 -22.86 -16.34 3.23
C ILE A 234 -21.91 -15.48 2.43
N SER A 235 -21.61 -14.28 2.93
CA SER A 235 -20.69 -13.38 2.25
C SER A 235 -19.29 -13.98 2.19
N LYS A 236 -18.86 -14.32 0.97
CA LYS A 236 -17.49 -14.72 0.67
C LYS A 236 -16.59 -13.53 0.37
N GLU A 237 -17.13 -12.33 0.40
CA GLU A 237 -16.37 -11.10 0.32
C GLU A 237 -16.44 -10.36 1.66
N LYS A 238 -15.28 -10.07 2.23
CA LYS A 238 -15.19 -9.21 3.40
C LYS A 238 -14.47 -7.93 2.98
N LYS A 239 -15.24 -6.85 2.84
CA LYS A 239 -14.66 -5.51 2.84
C LYS A 239 -14.01 -5.32 4.20
N THR A 240 -12.70 -5.23 4.16
CA THR A 240 -11.92 -5.02 5.36
C THR A 240 -11.39 -3.61 5.28
N GLU A 241 -11.25 -2.97 6.44
CA GLU A 241 -10.18 -2.00 6.60
C GLU A 241 -8.88 -2.78 6.57
N LEU A 242 -8.50 -3.33 5.41
CA LEU A 242 -7.13 -3.77 5.22
C LEU A 242 -6.31 -2.50 5.37
N VAL A 243 -5.75 -2.33 6.57
CA VAL A 243 -4.60 -1.49 6.86
C VAL A 243 -3.52 -2.08 5.96
N ASN A 244 -3.47 -1.54 4.75
CA ASN A 244 -2.64 -2.07 3.70
C ASN A 244 -1.23 -1.60 4.02
N ASP A 245 -0.55 -2.24 4.98
CA ASP A 245 0.87 -2.06 5.38
C ASP A 245 1.81 -2.37 4.21
N GLN A 246 1.50 -1.82 3.06
CA GLN A 246 2.05 -2.13 1.75
C GLN A 246 2.56 -0.85 1.12
N VAL A 247 2.03 0.32 1.49
CA VAL A 247 2.67 1.58 1.13
C VAL A 247 3.92 1.73 1.98
N LEU A 248 5.08 1.72 1.33
CA LEU A 248 6.31 2.09 2.00
C LEU A 248 6.36 3.61 2.11
N ARG A 249 6.50 4.07 3.35
CA ARG A 249 6.71 5.45 3.74
C ARG A 249 8.17 5.60 4.12
N TYR A 250 8.92 6.33 3.31
CA TYR A 250 10.22 6.83 3.71
C TYR A 250 10.04 8.04 4.63
N ILE A 251 10.77 8.06 5.73
CA ILE A 251 10.78 9.10 6.74
C ILE A 251 12.23 9.49 6.98
N HIS A 252 12.59 10.70 6.55
CA HIS A 252 13.88 11.31 6.87
C HIS A 252 13.77 12.03 8.21
N PHE A 253 14.89 12.05 8.93
CA PHE A 253 15.03 12.82 10.14
C PHE A 253 16.31 13.66 10.07
N PRO A 254 16.31 14.88 10.62
CA PRO A 254 17.49 15.74 10.56
C PRO A 254 18.67 15.24 11.41
N ASN A 255 18.39 14.53 12.51
CA ASN A 255 19.39 14.17 13.53
C ASN A 255 19.55 12.65 13.74
N LYS A 256 18.96 11.83 12.87
CA LYS A 256 19.09 10.36 12.94
C LYS A 256 18.87 9.74 11.56
N ASN A 257 19.20 8.46 11.43
CA ASN A 257 19.03 7.73 10.18
C ASN A 257 17.58 7.76 9.70
N SER A 258 17.42 7.93 8.39
CA SER A 258 16.15 7.73 7.69
C SER A 258 15.61 6.33 7.94
N GLU A 259 14.30 6.17 7.92
CA GLU A 259 13.64 4.87 8.07
C GLU A 259 12.57 4.67 7.00
N ILE A 260 12.22 3.41 6.77
CA ILE A 260 11.07 3.03 5.96
C ILE A 260 10.06 2.29 6.82
N LYS A 261 8.82 2.78 6.81
CA LYS A 261 7.67 2.15 7.48
C LYS A 261 6.66 1.67 6.47
N ARG A 262 5.91 0.65 6.86
CA ARG A 262 4.70 0.24 6.15
C ARG A 262 3.52 1.01 6.74
N ILE A 263 2.72 1.62 5.88
CA ILE A 263 1.52 2.38 6.27
C ILE A 263 0.33 1.98 5.40
N SER A 264 -0.89 2.27 5.87
CA SER A 264 -2.09 2.01 5.08
C SER A 264 -2.30 3.01 3.94
N CYS A 265 -3.09 2.60 2.94
CA CYS A 265 -3.53 3.49 1.87
C CYS A 265 -4.43 4.66 2.35
N LYS A 266 -4.90 4.66 3.61
CA LYS A 266 -5.63 5.78 4.21
C LYS A 266 -4.69 6.85 4.79
N GLU A 267 -3.48 6.45 5.18
CA GLU A 267 -2.47 7.27 5.86
C GLU A 267 -1.47 7.91 4.89
N THR A 268 -1.63 7.68 3.59
CA THR A 268 -0.70 8.17 2.56
C THR A 268 -0.62 9.69 2.49
N ASN A 269 -1.62 10.40 3.02
CA ASN A 269 -1.65 11.86 3.12
C ASN A 269 -1.51 12.37 4.55
N VAL A 270 -1.15 11.50 5.50
CA VAL A 270 -0.98 11.83 6.92
C VAL A 270 0.49 11.66 7.28
N ILE A 271 1.07 12.69 7.90
CA ILE A 271 2.44 12.67 8.45
C ILE A 271 2.48 11.66 9.60
N GLN A 272 3.46 10.77 9.59
CA GLN A 272 3.59 9.68 10.56
C GLN A 272 4.44 10.04 11.77
N SER A 273 5.33 11.02 11.61
CA SER A 273 6.28 11.44 12.63
C SER A 273 6.31 12.96 12.75
N GLN A 274 6.24 13.47 13.98
CA GLN A 274 6.36 14.91 14.23
C GLN A 274 7.81 15.40 14.12
N ASP A 275 8.78 14.50 14.32
CA ASP A 275 10.22 14.81 14.32
C ASP A 275 10.86 14.67 12.92
N SER A 276 10.09 14.23 11.92
CA SER A 276 10.58 14.08 10.54
C SER A 276 10.44 15.38 9.76
N ASP A 277 11.43 15.68 8.92
CA ASP A 277 11.46 16.81 8.00
C ASP A 277 10.97 16.43 6.60
N ILE A 278 11.25 15.20 6.14
CA ILE A 278 10.77 14.69 4.85
C ILE A 278 10.06 13.36 5.06
N GLU A 279 8.85 13.27 4.54
CA GLU A 279 8.13 12.01 4.42
C GLU A 279 7.66 11.81 2.97
N LEU A 280 7.88 10.61 2.42
CA LEU A 280 7.57 10.26 1.02
C LEU A 280 6.90 8.89 0.94
N ASN A 281 5.84 8.78 0.14
CA ASN A 281 5.33 7.46 -0.26
C ASN A 281 6.18 6.93 -1.42
N ILE A 282 6.68 5.70 -1.30
CA ILE A 282 7.50 5.02 -2.31
C ILE A 282 6.59 4.11 -3.15
N LEU A 283 6.04 4.61 -4.25
CA LEU A 283 5.20 3.83 -5.16
C LEU A 283 6.06 2.92 -6.04
N LYS A 284 5.86 1.60 -5.91
CA LYS A 284 6.58 0.57 -6.67
C LYS A 284 5.62 -0.56 -7.05
N ASP A 285 5.73 -1.06 -8.28
CA ASP A 285 4.78 -2.05 -8.85
C ASP A 285 4.95 -3.48 -8.30
N CYS A 286 6.07 -3.81 -7.62
CA CYS A 286 6.32 -5.12 -7.02
C CYS A 286 7.22 -5.00 -5.78
N TYR A 287 6.82 -5.57 -4.63
CA TYR A 287 7.66 -5.71 -3.42
C TYR A 287 8.36 -7.07 -3.31
N ASP A 288 8.09 -8.00 -4.21
CA ASP A 288 8.68 -9.33 -4.16
C ASP A 288 10.19 -9.25 -4.38
N GLY A 289 10.97 -9.46 -3.31
CA GLY A 289 12.42 -9.64 -3.37
C GLY A 289 13.29 -8.71 -2.51
N TYR A 290 12.74 -7.77 -1.74
CA TYR A 290 13.55 -6.99 -0.79
C TYR A 290 13.57 -7.62 0.60
N PRO A 291 14.74 -7.71 1.26
CA PRO A 291 14.80 -8.08 2.67
C PRO A 291 14.01 -7.07 3.52
N GLU A 292 13.48 -7.51 4.67
CA GLU A 292 12.69 -6.66 5.58
C GLU A 292 13.48 -5.48 6.19
N ASP A 293 14.79 -5.41 5.97
CA ASP A 293 15.68 -4.40 6.56
C ASP A 293 15.71 -3.07 5.79
N TYR A 294 15.16 -3.00 4.56
CA TYR A 294 15.00 -1.81 3.71
C TYR A 294 16.23 -0.91 3.51
N ASN A 295 17.42 -1.30 3.97
CA ASN A 295 18.62 -0.45 4.01
C ASN A 295 19.01 0.04 2.60
N GLU A 296 19.04 -0.88 1.63
CA GLU A 296 19.31 -0.54 0.22
C GLU A 296 18.29 0.45 -0.37
N LEU A 297 17.03 0.36 0.06
CA LEU A 297 15.96 1.23 -0.42
C LEU A 297 16.04 2.62 0.22
N ILE A 298 16.42 2.70 1.51
CA ILE A 298 16.72 3.96 2.20
C ILE A 298 17.86 4.68 1.49
N GLU A 299 18.99 3.99 1.26
CA GLU A 299 20.15 4.55 0.56
C GLU A 299 19.79 5.07 -0.84
N ALA A 300 18.95 4.33 -1.58
CA ALA A 300 18.49 4.74 -2.91
C ALA A 300 17.60 6.00 -2.87
N VAL A 301 16.74 6.16 -1.87
CA VAL A 301 15.88 7.34 -1.72
C VAL A 301 16.68 8.55 -1.22
N ASP A 302 17.59 8.36 -0.26
CA ASP A 302 18.55 9.38 0.19
C ASP A 302 19.34 9.93 -1.01
N PHE A 303 19.84 9.03 -1.87
CA PHE A 303 20.52 9.40 -3.11
C PHE A 303 19.63 10.21 -4.06
N LEU A 304 18.37 9.80 -4.28
CA LEU A 304 17.43 10.53 -5.15
C LEU A 304 17.12 11.95 -4.63
N LEU A 305 17.06 12.12 -3.30
CA LEU A 305 16.90 13.42 -2.66
C LEU A 305 18.16 14.28 -2.80
N TYR A 306 19.35 13.65 -2.79
CA TYR A 306 20.63 14.31 -3.02
C TYR A 306 20.86 14.69 -4.49
N ASP A 307 20.56 13.81 -5.46
CA ASP A 307 20.77 14.04 -6.90
C ASP A 307 19.86 15.14 -7.47
N LYS A 308 18.62 15.25 -6.96
CA LYS A 308 17.74 16.40 -7.26
C LYS A 308 18.27 17.72 -6.68
N LYS A 309 19.09 17.69 -5.63
CA LYS A 309 19.82 18.86 -5.11
C LYS A 309 21.13 19.12 -5.88
N SER A 310 21.80 18.08 -6.41
CA SER A 310 23.14 18.20 -7.02
C SER A 310 23.18 18.32 -8.53
N THR A 311 22.07 18.16 -9.25
CA THR A 311 22.02 18.36 -10.72
C THR A 311 22.26 19.81 -11.17
N GLN A 312 22.54 20.75 -10.25
CA GLN A 312 23.14 22.05 -10.56
C GLN A 312 24.53 22.31 -9.92
N ASN A 313 25.05 21.44 -9.06
CA ASN A 313 26.31 21.67 -8.36
C ASN A 313 27.36 20.60 -8.68
N LYS A 314 28.40 21.03 -9.40
CA LYS A 314 29.70 20.35 -9.42
C LYS A 314 30.24 20.33 -7.99
N VAL A 315 30.51 19.15 -7.44
CA VAL A 315 31.16 19.02 -6.13
C VAL A 315 32.62 19.47 -6.27
N THR A 316 32.94 20.63 -5.72
CA THR A 316 34.31 21.08 -5.47
C THR A 316 34.65 20.76 -4.01
N ASN A 317 35.85 20.24 -3.76
CA ASN A 317 36.44 19.94 -2.44
C ASN A 317 35.81 18.75 -1.68
N CYS A 318 35.91 17.54 -2.23
CA CYS A 318 35.69 16.31 -1.48
C CYS A 318 36.85 16.09 -0.49
N GLU A 319 36.57 16.16 0.83
CA GLU A 319 37.58 15.99 1.90
C GLU A 319 38.29 14.62 1.82
N ASP A 320 37.58 13.57 1.43
CA ASP A 320 38.14 12.21 1.27
C ASP A 320 39.17 12.12 0.12
N CYS A 321 39.03 12.92 -0.94
CA CYS A 321 39.97 12.96 -2.06
C CYS A 321 41.25 13.73 -1.73
N VAL A 322 41.16 14.76 -0.88
CA VAL A 322 42.31 15.56 -0.40
C VAL A 322 43.16 14.73 0.56
N HIS A 323 42.53 13.86 1.36
CA HIS A 323 43.24 13.10 2.39
C HIS A 323 44.10 11.94 1.86
N TYR A 324 43.75 11.35 0.71
CA TYR A 324 44.41 10.15 0.16
C TYR A 324 45.43 10.40 -0.97
N ASN A 325 45.74 11.66 -1.31
CA ASN A 325 46.78 11.99 -2.30
C ASN A 325 47.89 12.87 -1.68
N PRO A 326 48.90 12.29 -1.04
CA PRO A 326 49.93 13.03 -0.30
C PRO A 326 50.88 13.86 -1.19
N TYR A 327 50.67 13.89 -2.51
CA TYR A 327 51.49 14.62 -3.49
C TYR A 327 50.79 15.83 -4.13
N MET A 328 49.57 16.21 -3.73
CA MET A 328 48.94 17.43 -4.23
C MET A 328 49.45 18.66 -3.48
N GLY A 329 49.94 19.66 -4.23
CA GLY A 329 50.36 20.95 -3.67
C GLY A 329 49.17 21.84 -3.28
N PRO A 330 49.37 22.85 -2.42
CA PRO A 330 48.28 23.71 -1.89
C PRO A 330 47.43 24.42 -2.94
N GLN A 331 47.98 24.66 -4.14
CA GLN A 331 47.26 25.34 -5.23
C GLN A 331 46.35 24.40 -6.06
N GLU A 332 46.49 23.07 -5.92
CA GLU A 332 45.66 22.08 -6.63
C GLU A 332 44.44 21.61 -5.82
N ILE A 333 44.41 21.89 -4.51
CA ILE A 333 43.31 21.57 -3.60
C ILE A 333 42.03 22.35 -3.98
N ASP A 334 42.16 23.65 -4.26
CA ASP A 334 41.03 24.54 -4.55
C ASP A 334 40.36 24.32 -5.92
N ASN A 335 40.95 23.48 -6.79
CA ASN A 335 40.47 23.25 -8.16
C ASN A 335 40.19 21.77 -8.47
N HIS A 336 40.22 20.88 -7.48
CA HIS A 336 39.94 19.47 -7.72
C HIS A 336 38.47 19.25 -8.13
N ARG A 337 38.27 18.68 -9.31
CA ARG A 337 36.95 18.34 -9.87
C ARG A 337 36.84 16.83 -10.00
N CYS A 338 36.00 16.20 -9.18
CA CYS A 338 35.61 14.81 -9.42
C CYS A 338 34.71 14.74 -10.66
N SER A 339 35.24 14.25 -11.78
CA SER A 339 34.42 13.82 -12.91
C SER A 339 34.27 12.30 -12.89
N LEU A 340 33.08 11.80 -13.25
CA LEU A 340 32.79 10.36 -13.32
C LEU A 340 33.77 9.59 -14.22
N ASP A 341 34.35 10.23 -15.23
CA ASP A 341 35.35 9.61 -16.11
C ASP A 341 36.75 9.55 -15.50
N PHE A 342 37.08 10.43 -14.56
CA PHE A 342 38.34 10.42 -13.83
C PHE A 342 38.38 9.32 -12.76
N LEU A 343 37.23 9.02 -12.15
CA LEU A 343 37.07 8.01 -11.09
C LEU A 343 37.07 6.55 -11.60
N ARG A 344 36.81 6.32 -12.89
CA ARG A 344 36.81 4.99 -13.53
C ARG A 344 38.20 4.34 -13.65
N ARG A 345 39.29 5.08 -13.43
CA ARG A 345 40.66 4.66 -13.77
C ARG A 345 41.55 4.28 -12.57
N ARG A 346 41.04 4.22 -11.33
CA ARG A 346 41.83 3.80 -10.15
C ARG A 346 41.33 2.49 -9.53
N PRO A 347 42.23 1.69 -8.91
CA PRO A 347 41.84 0.61 -8.02
C PRO A 347 41.37 1.15 -6.66
N GLU A 348 40.48 0.38 -6.04
CA GLU A 348 39.67 0.55 -4.82
C GLU A 348 40.13 1.55 -3.74
N GLY A 349 39.17 2.40 -3.32
CA GLY A 349 39.19 3.24 -2.12
C GLY A 349 37.84 3.97 -1.96
N ALA A 350 37.39 4.29 -0.74
CA ALA A 350 36.00 4.66 -0.34
C ALA A 350 35.11 5.46 -1.33
N CYS A 351 35.66 6.38 -2.14
CA CYS A 351 34.92 7.08 -3.20
C CYS A 351 34.46 6.14 -4.35
N THR A 352 35.18 5.05 -4.61
CA THR A 352 34.79 4.00 -5.56
C THR A 352 33.67 3.13 -5.02
N ASP A 353 33.56 2.90 -3.70
CA ASP A 353 32.49 2.09 -3.13
C ASP A 353 31.13 2.80 -3.20
N PHE A 354 31.08 4.09 -2.89
CA PHE A 354 29.89 4.91 -3.07
C PHE A 354 29.42 4.94 -4.53
N HIS A 355 30.32 5.18 -5.48
CA HIS A 355 29.97 5.21 -6.90
C HIS A 355 29.73 3.82 -7.53
N ARG A 356 30.36 2.76 -7.02
CA ARG A 356 30.11 1.36 -7.40
C ARG A 356 28.73 0.91 -6.94
N LYS A 357 28.36 1.17 -5.67
CA LYS A 357 27.00 0.94 -5.14
C LYS A 357 25.94 1.72 -5.92
N VAL A 358 26.22 2.98 -6.29
CA VAL A 358 25.34 3.80 -7.16
C VAL A 358 25.22 3.23 -8.59
N GLY A 359 26.31 2.67 -9.14
CA GLY A 359 26.32 1.99 -10.43
C GLY A 359 25.50 0.69 -10.41
N GLU A 360 25.61 -0.08 -9.33
CA GLU A 360 24.86 -1.33 -9.08
C GLU A 360 23.35 -1.04 -8.89
N ASN A 361 23.00 0.06 -8.22
CA ASN A 361 21.60 0.45 -7.92
C ASN A 361 20.92 1.33 -8.99
N ARG A 362 21.61 1.65 -10.09
CA ARG A 362 21.05 2.48 -11.18
C ARG A 362 19.86 1.82 -11.88
N SER A 363 19.77 0.48 -11.83
CA SER A 363 18.63 -0.29 -12.36
C SER A 363 17.34 -0.12 -11.52
N LEU A 364 17.49 0.11 -10.21
CA LEU A 364 16.39 0.40 -9.28
C LEU A 364 15.82 1.81 -9.47
N ILE A 365 16.73 2.76 -9.66
CA ILE A 365 16.43 4.20 -9.76
C ILE A 365 15.82 4.56 -11.12
N SER A 366 16.21 3.88 -12.20
CA SER A 366 15.88 4.32 -13.57
C SER A 366 14.50 3.90 -14.11
N SER A 367 13.70 3.09 -13.40
CA SER A 367 12.37 2.71 -13.93
C SER A 367 11.28 2.28 -12.96
N LYS A 368 11.55 2.10 -11.65
CA LYS A 368 10.60 1.40 -10.75
C LYS A 368 10.20 2.12 -9.45
N ILE A 369 10.90 3.19 -9.06
CA ILE A 369 10.61 3.93 -7.82
C ILE A 369 9.99 5.28 -8.17
N LYS A 370 8.71 5.48 -7.85
CA LYS A 370 8.04 6.78 -7.92
C LYS A 370 7.87 7.33 -6.50
N LEU A 371 8.30 8.56 -6.26
CA LEU A 371 8.17 9.22 -4.96
C LEU A 371 7.00 10.20 -5.00
N GLU A 372 6.10 10.08 -4.03
CA GLU A 372 5.00 11.02 -3.82
C GLU A 372 5.19 11.78 -2.50
N TYR A 373 5.31 13.10 -2.59
CA TYR A 373 5.40 13.99 -1.45
C TYR A 373 4.06 14.10 -0.72
N ILE A 374 4.11 14.13 0.61
CA ILE A 374 2.93 14.36 1.43
C ILE A 374 2.73 15.86 1.62
N LYS A 375 1.51 16.31 1.45
CA LYS A 375 1.13 17.70 1.68
C LYS A 375 1.33 18.05 3.17
N GLY A 376 2.34 18.84 3.48
CA GLY A 376 2.66 19.28 4.85
C GLY A 376 3.96 18.72 5.44
N SER A 377 4.69 17.82 4.77
CA SER A 377 6.08 17.54 5.16
C SER A 377 6.90 18.82 5.00
N LYS A 378 7.56 19.23 6.09
CA LYS A 378 8.27 20.50 6.17
C LYS A 378 9.76 20.25 5.93
N PRO A 379 10.31 20.50 4.73
CA PRO A 379 11.72 20.81 4.66
C PRO A 379 11.85 22.19 5.33
N GLU A 380 12.07 22.27 6.65
CA GLU A 380 12.29 23.56 7.34
C GLU A 380 13.68 24.10 6.99
N VAL A 381 13.92 24.34 5.69
CA VAL A 381 14.89 25.34 5.27
C VAL A 381 14.13 26.67 5.24
N TYR A 382 14.40 27.55 6.19
CA TYR A 382 13.89 28.92 6.17
C TYR A 382 14.56 29.65 5.01
N LEU A 383 13.85 29.86 3.90
CA LEU A 383 14.38 30.51 2.71
C LEU A 383 14.16 32.02 2.78
N LEU A 384 15.24 32.74 3.12
CA LEU A 384 15.30 34.20 3.11
C LEU A 384 15.77 34.66 1.73
N VAL A 385 14.90 35.27 0.92
CA VAL A 385 15.27 35.73 -0.42
C VAL A 385 15.53 37.23 -0.43
N LEU A 386 16.71 37.60 -0.93
CA LEU A 386 17.10 38.98 -1.17
C LEU A 386 16.78 39.36 -2.62
N VAL A 387 16.13 40.49 -2.80
CA VAL A 387 15.82 41.05 -4.12
C VAL A 387 16.36 42.46 -4.20
N GLY A 388 16.98 42.82 -5.32
CA GLY A 388 17.56 44.14 -5.49
C GLY A 388 17.73 44.53 -6.95
N PRO A 389 18.06 45.81 -7.20
CA PRO A 389 18.04 46.36 -8.54
C PRO A 389 19.23 45.86 -9.37
N LYS A 390 19.06 45.90 -10.69
CA LYS A 390 20.01 45.41 -11.70
C LYS A 390 21.47 45.86 -11.50
N ASN A 391 21.67 47.11 -11.09
CA ASN A 391 22.96 47.77 -10.96
C ASN A 391 23.26 48.13 -9.51
N PHE A 392 23.39 47.10 -8.66
CA PHE A 392 23.70 47.23 -7.25
C PHE A 392 25.02 46.53 -6.89
N TYR A 393 25.93 47.28 -6.27
CA TYR A 393 27.31 46.91 -5.99
C TYR A 393 27.73 47.21 -4.54
N ASN A 394 26.81 47.71 -3.71
CA ASN A 394 27.11 48.04 -2.31
C ASN A 394 27.12 46.78 -1.43
N THR A 395 28.23 46.03 -1.48
CA THR A 395 28.38 44.76 -0.75
C THR A 395 28.29 44.95 0.77
N GLN A 396 28.85 46.05 1.30
CA GLN A 396 28.80 46.38 2.72
C GLN A 396 27.35 46.48 3.23
N LEU A 397 26.46 47.11 2.46
CA LEU A 397 25.05 47.19 2.84
C LEU A 397 24.35 45.81 2.80
N ILE A 398 24.71 44.93 1.88
CA ILE A 398 24.19 43.55 1.85
C ILE A 398 24.63 42.79 3.10
N GLU A 399 25.91 42.88 3.46
CA GLU A 399 26.47 42.26 4.65
C GLU A 399 25.81 42.79 5.93
N GLU A 400 25.66 44.11 6.07
CA GLU A 400 24.96 44.75 7.20
C GLU A 400 23.54 44.21 7.37
N VAL A 401 22.78 44.14 6.27
CA VAL A 401 21.38 43.69 6.26
C VAL A 401 21.28 42.20 6.57
N CYS A 402 22.13 41.37 5.94
CA CYS A 402 22.15 39.93 6.20
C CYS A 402 22.56 39.62 7.63
N ASN A 403 23.66 40.20 8.13
CA ASN A 403 24.14 39.97 9.50
C ASN A 403 23.07 40.31 10.53
N LYS A 404 22.41 41.47 10.36
CA LYS A 404 21.32 41.88 11.24
C LYS A 404 20.19 40.87 11.20
N ARG A 405 19.66 40.52 10.02
CA ARG A 405 18.49 39.65 9.93
C ARG A 405 18.79 38.23 10.39
N ILE A 406 19.96 37.70 10.06
CA ILE A 406 20.38 36.36 10.46
C ILE A 406 20.53 36.29 11.99
N SER A 407 21.08 37.33 12.63
CA SER A 407 21.15 37.40 14.09
C SER A 407 19.77 37.40 14.77
N GLU A 408 18.76 38.01 14.14
CA GLU A 408 17.38 38.04 14.62
C GLU A 408 16.65 36.70 14.40
N LEU A 409 17.01 35.95 13.36
CA LEU A 409 16.43 34.65 13.03
C LEU A 409 16.93 33.53 13.97
N GLY A 410 18.13 33.65 14.55
CA GLY A 410 18.66 32.63 15.48
C GLY A 410 18.99 31.29 14.79
N ASN A 411 18.78 30.16 15.49
CA ASN A 411 19.20 28.81 15.06
C ASN A 411 18.29 28.16 13.99
N HIS A 412 17.71 28.92 13.06
CA HIS A 412 16.96 28.34 11.94
C HIS A 412 17.91 27.66 10.94
N ASN A 413 17.52 26.51 10.40
CA ASN A 413 18.18 25.91 9.23
C ASN A 413 17.87 26.81 8.01
N LEU A 414 18.77 27.75 7.71
CA LEU A 414 18.55 28.89 6.81
C LEU A 414 19.15 28.62 5.42
N ALA A 415 18.46 29.06 4.37
CA ALA A 415 19.07 29.27 3.07
C ALA A 415 18.85 30.72 2.58
N LEU A 416 19.81 31.24 1.84
CA LEU A 416 19.70 32.54 1.18
C LEU A 416 19.28 32.36 -0.28
N GLY A 417 18.38 33.21 -0.75
CA GLY A 417 17.99 33.27 -2.16
C GLY A 417 18.36 34.61 -2.80
N ALA A 418 18.67 34.63 -4.10
CA ALA A 418 18.69 35.88 -4.86
C ALA A 418 18.26 35.70 -6.33
N GLN A 419 17.63 36.74 -6.88
CA GLN A 419 17.23 36.81 -8.30
C GLN A 419 18.38 37.20 -9.22
N LEU A 420 18.50 36.52 -10.36
CA LEU A 420 19.54 36.78 -11.35
C LEU A 420 19.00 37.44 -12.62
N ILE A 421 18.88 38.77 -12.60
CA ILE A 421 18.31 39.59 -13.70
C ILE A 421 19.38 40.11 -14.71
N GLN A 422 20.68 39.78 -14.52
CA GLN A 422 21.90 40.28 -15.24
C GLN A 422 22.28 41.75 -14.98
N PRO A 423 23.56 42.20 -15.09
CA PRO A 423 24.77 41.45 -14.81
C PRO A 423 24.93 41.22 -13.30
N LEU A 424 25.77 40.26 -12.97
CA LEU A 424 25.78 39.42 -11.77
C LEU A 424 25.89 40.10 -10.39
N TYR A 425 25.96 41.43 -10.27
CA TYR A 425 26.53 42.06 -9.08
C TYR A 425 25.72 41.86 -7.80
N PHE A 426 24.40 42.05 -7.82
CA PHE A 426 23.57 41.86 -6.62
C PHE A 426 23.55 40.39 -6.18
N ALA A 427 23.08 39.48 -7.04
CA ALA A 427 22.98 38.06 -6.72
C ALA A 427 24.34 37.42 -6.39
N ARG A 428 25.42 37.85 -7.06
CA ARG A 428 26.78 37.39 -6.74
C ARG A 428 27.26 37.90 -5.40
N SER A 429 26.89 39.11 -4.99
CA SER A 429 27.23 39.63 -3.67
C SER A 429 26.52 38.84 -2.56
N VAL A 430 25.23 38.52 -2.77
CA VAL A 430 24.48 37.64 -1.85
C VAL A 430 25.08 36.24 -1.82
N PHE A 431 25.45 35.67 -2.97
CA PHE A 431 26.12 34.38 -3.06
C PHE A 431 27.47 34.37 -2.33
N ASN A 432 28.31 35.39 -2.53
CA ASN A 432 29.61 35.50 -1.87
C ASN A 432 29.45 35.59 -0.36
N TYR A 433 28.46 36.35 0.12
CA TYR A 433 28.13 36.43 1.54
C TYR A 433 27.68 35.07 2.09
N ALA A 434 26.77 34.38 1.39
CA ALA A 434 26.28 33.05 1.77
C ALA A 434 27.44 32.05 1.88
N ASN A 435 28.32 32.03 0.86
CA ASN A 435 29.48 31.16 0.80
C ASN A 435 30.49 31.44 1.93
N SER A 436 30.75 32.72 2.23
CA SER A 436 31.69 33.10 3.30
C SER A 436 31.19 32.74 4.70
N ASN A 437 29.88 32.54 4.86
CA ASN A 437 29.25 32.18 6.12
C ASN A 437 28.72 30.73 6.14
N ASN A 438 29.09 29.90 5.15
CA ASN A 438 28.63 28.51 5.00
C ASN A 438 27.10 28.35 4.98
N ILE A 439 26.38 29.31 4.39
CA ILE A 439 24.91 29.27 4.28
C ILE A 439 24.52 28.73 2.89
N PRO A 440 23.64 27.72 2.81
CA PRO A 440 23.08 27.25 1.54
C PRO A 440 22.48 28.38 0.70
N PHE A 441 22.76 28.38 -0.61
CA PHE A 441 22.31 29.43 -1.53
C PHE A 441 21.42 28.88 -2.64
N ASN A 442 20.26 29.50 -2.84
CA ASN A 442 19.32 29.21 -3.91
C ASN A 442 19.30 30.35 -4.94
N LYS A 443 19.34 29.99 -6.22
CA LYS A 443 19.45 30.97 -7.31
C LYS A 443 18.18 30.94 -8.17
N PHE A 444 17.51 32.09 -8.27
CA PHE A 444 16.36 32.25 -9.15
C PHE A 444 16.84 32.79 -10.51
N ASN A 445 17.00 31.89 -11.48
CA ASN A 445 17.46 32.23 -12.81
C ASN A 445 16.33 32.83 -13.64
N VAL A 446 16.64 33.90 -14.38
CA VAL A 446 15.71 34.47 -15.35
C VAL A 446 16.11 34.05 -16.76
N ASP A 447 15.28 33.23 -17.40
CA ASP A 447 15.50 32.78 -18.78
C ASP A 447 14.95 33.80 -19.79
N TRP A 448 15.76 34.82 -20.06
CA TRP A 448 15.45 35.85 -21.04
C TRP A 448 15.38 35.32 -22.49
N ASN A 449 16.12 34.25 -22.79
CA ASN A 449 16.21 33.70 -24.14
C ASN A 449 14.93 32.97 -24.55
N ALA A 450 14.29 32.28 -23.60
CA ALA A 450 13.05 31.55 -23.85
C ALA A 450 11.79 32.40 -23.70
N LYS A 451 11.80 33.46 -22.86
CA LYS A 451 10.55 34.09 -22.37
C LYS A 451 10.44 35.61 -22.53
N GLY A 452 11.44 36.27 -23.13
CA GLY A 452 11.39 37.70 -23.45
C GLY A 452 11.16 38.60 -22.21
N GLU A 453 10.49 39.73 -22.38
CA GLU A 453 10.25 40.73 -21.30
C GLU A 453 9.45 40.18 -20.10
N SER A 454 8.73 39.06 -20.27
CA SER A 454 7.93 38.42 -19.21
C SER A 454 8.76 37.59 -18.23
N ALA A 455 10.01 37.26 -18.57
CA ALA A 455 10.85 36.33 -17.80
C ALA A 455 11.07 36.81 -16.35
N GLY A 456 11.28 38.11 -16.14
CA GLY A 456 11.47 38.68 -14.79
C GLY A 456 10.24 38.53 -13.91
N TYR A 457 9.05 38.77 -14.45
CA TYR A 457 7.78 38.65 -13.72
C TYR A 457 7.49 37.20 -13.31
N GLN A 458 7.85 36.23 -14.16
CA GLN A 458 7.71 34.82 -13.82
C GLN A 458 8.71 34.38 -12.74
N SER A 459 9.94 34.91 -12.76
CA SER A 459 10.90 34.68 -11.68
C SER A 459 10.42 35.26 -10.35
N ASN A 460 9.69 36.39 -10.38
CA ASN A 460 9.01 36.91 -9.19
C ASN A 460 7.94 35.93 -8.67
N ASP A 461 7.20 35.26 -9.57
CA ASP A 461 6.21 34.26 -9.17
C ASP A 461 6.86 33.04 -8.50
N GLU A 462 7.99 32.58 -9.01
CA GLU A 462 8.78 31.48 -8.45
C GLU A 462 9.34 31.83 -7.07
N VAL A 463 9.91 33.03 -6.91
CA VAL A 463 10.41 33.51 -5.61
C VAL A 463 9.29 33.55 -4.58
N VAL A 464 8.17 34.18 -4.93
CA VAL A 464 7.01 34.33 -4.03
C VAL A 464 6.31 32.98 -3.78
N ALA A 465 6.52 31.96 -4.60
CA ALA A 465 5.96 30.63 -4.36
C ALA A 465 6.71 29.83 -3.30
N CYS A 466 7.98 30.15 -3.01
CA CYS A 466 8.82 29.35 -2.13
C CYS A 466 9.53 30.11 -1.00
N ALA A 467 9.62 31.44 -1.06
CA ALA A 467 10.26 32.23 -0.01
C ALA A 467 9.47 32.22 1.30
N ASN A 468 10.17 32.01 2.43
CA ASN A 468 9.60 32.22 3.76
C ASN A 468 9.56 33.70 4.12
N GLU A 469 10.53 34.47 3.65
CA GLU A 469 10.65 35.91 3.87
C GLU A 469 11.40 36.58 2.72
N LEU A 470 11.03 37.83 2.43
CA LEU A 470 11.71 38.67 1.45
C LEU A 470 12.36 39.89 2.10
N ILE A 471 13.60 40.18 1.69
CA ILE A 471 14.23 41.49 1.89
C ILE A 471 14.40 42.13 0.51
N VAL A 472 13.75 43.26 0.30
CA VAL A 472 13.76 43.95 -0.98
C VAL A 472 14.50 45.28 -0.86
N PHE A 473 15.62 45.39 -1.59
CA PHE A 473 16.36 46.62 -1.81
C PHE A 473 15.58 47.46 -2.81
N ASN A 474 14.72 48.32 -2.28
CA ASN A 474 13.69 49.01 -3.05
C ASN A 474 14.29 50.18 -3.84
N ASP A 475 14.35 50.02 -5.16
CA ASP A 475 14.50 51.11 -6.13
C ASP A 475 13.10 51.42 -6.67
N SER A 476 12.50 52.53 -6.23
CA SER A 476 11.10 52.89 -6.53
C SER A 476 10.81 52.99 -8.02
N ASP A 477 11.85 53.21 -8.83
CA ASP A 477 11.75 53.37 -10.27
C ASP A 477 11.81 52.03 -11.04
N ASP A 478 12.08 50.91 -10.36
CA ASP A 478 12.20 49.59 -10.99
C ASP A 478 10.88 48.78 -10.97
N LYS A 479 10.29 48.57 -12.15
CA LYS A 479 8.98 47.89 -12.32
C LYS A 479 8.98 46.43 -11.81
N LEU A 480 10.08 45.70 -11.95
CA LEU A 480 10.18 44.31 -11.48
C LEU A 480 10.23 44.24 -9.94
N THR A 481 10.91 45.20 -9.31
CA THR A 481 10.94 45.37 -7.86
C THR A 481 9.56 45.72 -7.31
N GLN A 482 8.80 46.58 -7.99
CA GLN A 482 7.41 46.88 -7.58
C GLN A 482 6.48 45.67 -7.73
N ASP A 483 6.64 44.89 -8.79
CA ASP A 483 5.86 43.65 -9.01
C ASP A 483 6.05 42.64 -7.88
N ILE A 484 7.30 42.34 -7.48
CA ILE A 484 7.54 41.37 -6.41
C ILE A 484 7.01 41.85 -5.06
N ILE A 485 7.08 43.17 -4.78
CA ILE A 485 6.52 43.77 -3.56
C ILE A 485 5.00 43.56 -3.53
N GLN A 486 4.31 43.81 -4.65
CA GLN A 486 2.87 43.61 -4.75
C GLN A 486 2.48 42.14 -4.55
N LYS A 487 3.23 41.22 -5.18
CA LYS A 487 3.01 39.77 -5.08
C LYS A 487 3.28 39.21 -3.68
N ALA A 488 4.32 39.70 -3.00
CA ALA A 488 4.62 39.32 -1.63
C ALA A 488 3.50 39.75 -0.67
N LYS A 489 3.02 41.00 -0.81
CA LYS A 489 1.89 41.52 -0.03
C LYS A 489 0.62 40.72 -0.27
N SER A 490 0.29 40.39 -1.52
CA SER A 490 -0.94 39.64 -1.85
C SER A 490 -0.91 38.21 -1.29
N LYS A 491 0.27 37.57 -1.20
CA LYS A 491 0.44 36.24 -0.60
C LYS A 491 0.78 36.26 0.89
N SER A 492 0.74 37.43 1.54
CA SER A 492 1.06 37.59 2.97
C SER A 492 2.45 37.07 3.37
N ILE A 493 3.44 37.20 2.48
CA ILE A 493 4.83 36.84 2.78
C ILE A 493 5.47 37.95 3.63
N PRO A 494 6.14 37.62 4.75
CA PRO A 494 6.96 38.57 5.50
C PRO A 494 7.90 39.36 4.58
N LEU A 495 7.83 40.68 4.63
CA LEU A 495 8.50 41.57 3.70
C LEU A 495 9.20 42.72 4.44
N THR A 496 10.51 42.79 4.29
CA THR A 496 11.34 43.92 4.75
C THR A 496 11.76 44.76 3.55
N LEU A 497 11.47 46.07 3.58
CA LEU A 497 11.88 47.01 2.53
C LEU A 497 13.09 47.84 2.98
N ILE A 498 14.15 47.82 2.18
CA ILE A 498 15.32 48.69 2.34
C ILE A 498 15.19 49.84 1.34
N ASP A 499 14.80 51.02 1.82
CA ASP A 499 14.63 52.21 1.00
C ASP A 499 16.00 52.81 0.61
N LEU A 500 16.39 52.59 -0.65
CA LEU A 500 17.66 53.06 -1.17
C LEU A 500 17.74 54.59 -1.32
N ALA A 501 16.62 55.26 -1.57
CA ALA A 501 16.56 56.72 -1.70
C ALA A 501 16.75 57.38 -0.33
N GLN A 502 16.12 56.84 0.71
CA GLN A 502 16.28 57.33 2.08
C GLN A 502 17.71 57.12 2.60
N LEU A 503 18.35 55.99 2.29
CA LEU A 503 19.73 55.72 2.67
C LEU A 503 20.73 56.72 2.05
N ALA A 504 20.50 57.11 0.79
CA ALA A 504 21.33 58.10 0.09
C ALA A 504 21.32 59.46 0.80
N HIS A 505 20.13 59.90 1.22
CA HIS A 505 19.92 61.19 1.89
C HIS A 505 20.62 61.26 3.25
N ASN A 506 20.62 60.16 4.01
CA ASN A 506 21.08 60.16 5.40
C ASN A 506 22.60 60.02 5.55
N ARG A 507 23.27 59.32 4.63
CA ARG A 507 24.70 58.96 4.77
C ARG A 507 25.65 59.69 3.81
N ASN A 508 25.15 60.53 2.88
CA ASN A 508 25.95 61.10 1.78
C ASN A 508 26.73 60.04 0.97
N ILE A 509 26.21 58.81 0.95
CA ILE A 509 26.81 57.63 0.31
C ILE A 509 25.85 57.15 -0.79
N CYS A 510 26.40 56.83 -1.95
CA CYS A 510 25.66 56.30 -3.08
C CYS A 510 25.02 54.96 -2.70
N PRO A 511 23.69 54.82 -2.76
CA PRO A 511 23.02 53.58 -2.37
C PRO A 511 23.27 52.45 -3.37
N LYS A 512 23.69 52.75 -4.60
CA LYS A 512 23.98 51.75 -5.64
C LYS A 512 25.37 51.14 -5.55
N CYS A 513 26.39 51.89 -5.11
CA CYS A 513 27.78 51.40 -5.12
C CYS A 513 28.62 51.72 -3.89
N GLY A 514 28.08 52.44 -2.89
CA GLY A 514 28.80 52.78 -1.67
C GLY A 514 29.80 53.95 -1.79
N SER A 515 30.02 54.53 -2.97
CA SER A 515 30.91 55.69 -3.14
C SER A 515 30.27 57.00 -2.65
N MET A 516 31.06 58.02 -2.33
CA MET A 516 30.51 59.31 -1.87
C MET A 516 29.62 59.99 -2.91
N LEU A 517 28.55 60.65 -2.44
CA LEU A 517 27.75 61.56 -3.26
C LEU A 517 28.42 62.93 -3.32
N VAL A 518 28.51 63.51 -4.51
CA VAL A 518 29.08 64.84 -4.74
C VAL A 518 28.07 65.72 -5.48
N LYS A 519 28.06 67.02 -5.19
CA LYS A 519 27.24 67.99 -5.94
C LYS A 519 27.81 68.14 -7.35
N LYS A 520 26.98 67.91 -8.37
CA LYS A 520 27.31 68.08 -9.78
C LYS A 520 26.34 69.07 -10.42
N SER A 521 26.80 69.81 -11.42
CA SER A 521 25.98 70.72 -12.22
C SER A 521 25.54 70.04 -13.52
N GLY A 522 24.25 70.12 -13.84
CA GLY A 522 23.70 69.67 -15.13
C GLY A 522 22.77 70.71 -15.75
N ARG A 523 22.20 70.37 -16.90
CA ARG A 523 21.28 71.25 -17.67
C ARG A 523 20.05 71.74 -16.91
N TYR A 524 19.70 71.10 -15.78
CA TYR A 524 18.54 71.41 -14.94
C TYR A 524 18.94 71.89 -13.53
N GLY A 525 20.18 72.33 -13.33
CA GLY A 525 20.69 72.79 -12.04
C GLY A 525 21.60 71.78 -11.33
N ILE A 526 21.85 72.05 -10.05
CA ILE A 526 22.75 71.26 -9.19
C ILE A 526 22.00 70.02 -8.68
N PHE A 527 22.65 68.86 -8.72
CA PHE A 527 22.12 67.58 -8.21
C PHE A 527 23.21 66.77 -7.50
N TRP A 528 22.81 65.79 -6.70
CA TRP A 528 23.76 64.85 -6.08
C TRP A 528 24.03 63.69 -7.04
N GLY A 529 25.29 63.52 -7.44
CA GLY A 529 25.73 62.42 -8.31
C GLY A 529 26.78 61.56 -7.64
N CYS A 530 26.86 60.29 -8.02
CA CYS A 530 27.92 59.42 -7.55
C CYS A 530 29.31 59.95 -7.97
N SER A 531 30.27 59.92 -7.04
CA SER A 531 31.68 60.25 -7.35
C SER A 531 32.29 59.29 -8.37
N ASN A 532 31.83 58.03 -8.39
CA ASN A 532 32.30 56.97 -9.28
C ASN A 532 31.64 56.97 -10.68
N TYR A 533 31.17 58.13 -11.16
CA TYR A 533 30.70 58.27 -12.54
C TYR A 533 31.90 58.25 -13.50
N PRO A 534 31.86 57.54 -14.66
CA PRO A 534 30.68 57.01 -15.36
C PRO A 534 30.23 55.60 -14.96
N GLU A 535 31.01 54.88 -14.16
CA GLU A 535 30.73 53.49 -13.76
C GLU A 535 29.44 53.36 -12.93
N CYS A 536 29.17 54.35 -12.08
CA CYS A 536 27.90 54.47 -11.36
C CYS A 536 27.12 55.70 -11.83
N LYS A 537 25.99 55.47 -12.51
CA LYS A 537 25.09 56.52 -13.03
C LYS A 537 24.02 56.96 -12.03
N TYR A 538 24.20 56.68 -10.74
CA TYR A 538 23.25 57.12 -9.72
C TYR A 538 23.17 58.65 -9.67
N LYS A 539 21.94 59.14 -9.64
CA LYS A 539 21.56 60.55 -9.54
C LYS A 539 20.43 60.64 -8.52
N GLY A 540 20.62 61.47 -7.50
CA GLY A 540 19.60 61.77 -6.49
C GLY A 540 19.02 63.17 -6.65
#